data_AF-A0A9J6APT2-F1
#
_entry.id   AF-A0A9J6APT2-F1
#
_cell.length_a   1.000
_cell.length_b   1.000
_cell.length_c   1.000
_cell.angle_alpha   90.00
_cell.angle_beta   90.00
_cell.angle_gamma   90.00
#
_symmetry.space_group_name_H-M   'P 1'
#
loop_
_entity.id
_entity.type
_entity.pdbx_description
1 polymer ?
#
loop_
_entity_poly.entity_id
_entity_poly.type
_entity_poly.pdbx_seq_one_letter_code
_entity_poly.pdbx_strand_id
1 'polypeptide(L)'
;MGVLTHLDQFKDVKKLKKTKQRLKHRFWTEIYDEAKLFYLSGLIHGKYSKREVHNIARFISVMKFAPLFWHMSHPYIVVDRYEDLTHPENVCMDNKCDRSFCTVIFVDVI
;
A
#
# COMPACT_ATOMS: atom_id res chain seq x y z
N MET A 1 -8.06 -7.47 0.41
CA MET A 1 -8.79 -6.17 0.39
C MET A 1 -8.49 -5.48 -0.92
N GLY A 2 -9.48 -4.85 -1.57
CA GLY A 2 -9.26 -4.03 -2.76
C GLY A 2 -9.92 -2.66 -2.64
N VAL A 3 -9.42 -1.67 -3.38
CA VAL A 3 -9.99 -0.32 -3.46
C VAL A 3 -10.18 0.05 -4.94
N LEU A 4 -11.40 0.40 -5.33
CA LEU A 4 -11.73 0.92 -6.66
C LEU A 4 -11.84 2.44 -6.63
N THR A 5 -11.07 3.09 -7.48
CA THR A 5 -11.00 4.55 -7.61
C THR A 5 -11.55 5.01 -8.97
N HIS A 6 -11.54 6.33 -9.21
CA HIS A 6 -11.95 6.96 -10.47
C HIS A 6 -13.40 6.65 -10.91
N LEU A 7 -14.30 6.48 -9.93
CA LEU A 7 -15.71 6.20 -10.19
C LEU A 7 -16.48 7.45 -10.64
N ASP A 8 -15.91 8.64 -10.41
CA ASP A 8 -16.36 9.94 -10.88
C ASP A 8 -16.23 10.12 -12.40
N GLN A 9 -15.35 9.37 -13.06
CA GLN A 9 -15.19 9.44 -14.53
C GLN A 9 -16.37 8.84 -15.30
N PHE A 10 -17.26 8.10 -14.62
CA PHE A 10 -18.44 7.52 -15.25
C PHE A 10 -19.58 8.54 -15.37
N LYS A 11 -19.85 8.99 -16.59
CA LYS A 11 -21.00 9.85 -16.89
C LYS A 11 -22.35 9.12 -16.78
N ASP A 12 -22.37 7.81 -17.05
CA ASP A 12 -23.58 6.97 -16.99
C ASP A 12 -23.57 6.04 -15.78
N VAL A 13 -24.61 6.18 -14.94
CA VAL A 13 -24.83 5.40 -13.73
C VAL A 13 -25.11 3.92 -14.04
N LYS A 14 -25.75 3.59 -15.17
CA LYS A 14 -26.00 2.19 -15.56
C LYS A 14 -24.69 1.49 -15.90
N LYS A 15 -23.83 2.14 -16.70
CA LYS A 15 -22.48 1.65 -17.02
C LYS A 15 -21.61 1.52 -15.77
N LEU A 16 -21.70 2.47 -14.83
CA LEU A 16 -21.00 2.41 -13.55
C LEU A 16 -21.40 1.16 -12.75
N LYS A 17 -22.70 0.91 -12.56
CA LYS A 17 -23.21 -0.26 -11.83
C LYS A 17 -22.75 -1.58 -12.46
N LYS A 18 -22.87 -1.70 -13.79
CA LYS A 18 -22.43 -2.91 -14.53
C LYS A 18 -20.93 -3.14 -14.37
N THR A 19 -20.13 -2.07 -14.43
CA THR A 19 -18.67 -2.16 -14.29
C THR A 19 -18.27 -2.53 -12.87
N LYS A 20 -18.89 -1.92 -11.84
CA LYS A 20 -18.69 -2.29 -10.44
C LYS A 20 -18.96 -3.76 -10.19
N GLN A 21 -20.08 -4.29 -10.70
CA GLN A 21 -20.42 -5.70 -10.55
C GLN A 21 -19.42 -6.63 -11.24
N ARG A 22 -19.02 -6.29 -12.48
CA ARG A 22 -18.01 -7.07 -13.23
C ARG A 22 -16.65 -7.10 -12.51
N LEU A 23 -16.18 -5.94 -12.04
CA LEU A 23 -14.90 -5.85 -11.34
C LEU A 23 -14.95 -6.56 -9.99
N LYS A 24 -16.06 -6.44 -9.25
CA LYS A 24 -16.27 -7.18 -8.02
C LYS A 24 -16.22 -8.68 -8.25
N HIS A 25 -16.92 -9.19 -9.27
CA HIS A 25 -16.94 -10.61 -9.59
C HIS A 25 -15.54 -11.12 -9.96
N ARG A 26 -14.84 -10.40 -10.85
CA ARG A 26 -13.46 -10.74 -11.23
C ARG A 26 -12.51 -10.75 -10.03
N PHE A 27 -12.63 -9.76 -9.15
CA PHE A 27 -11.81 -9.67 -7.94
C PHE A 27 -12.04 -10.86 -7.00
N TRP A 28 -13.28 -11.33 -6.89
CA TRP A 28 -13.60 -12.53 -6.10
C TRP A 28 -13.00 -13.79 -6.71
N THR A 29 -13.09 -13.96 -8.03
CA THR A 29 -12.49 -15.10 -8.73
C THR A 29 -10.97 -15.14 -8.61
N GLU A 30 -10.29 -13.99 -8.64
CA GLU A 30 -8.82 -13.94 -8.61
C GLU A 30 -8.23 -14.05 -7.19
N ILE A 31 -8.91 -13.55 -6.16
CA ILE A 31 -8.35 -13.45 -4.80
C ILE A 31 -8.95 -14.49 -3.85
N TYR A 32 -10.22 -14.31 -3.50
CA TYR A 32 -11.06 -15.29 -2.81
C TYR A 32 -12.50 -14.77 -2.80
N ASP A 33 -13.46 -15.68 -2.68
CA ASP A 33 -14.88 -15.30 -2.61
C ASP A 33 -15.16 -14.40 -1.41
N GLU A 34 -15.99 -13.39 -1.61
CA GLU A 34 -16.33 -12.40 -0.58
C GLU A 34 -15.19 -11.48 -0.12
N ALA A 35 -14.10 -11.41 -0.88
CA ALA A 35 -13.06 -10.41 -0.63
C ALA A 35 -13.64 -8.99 -0.55
N LYS A 36 -13.22 -8.23 0.47
CA LYS A 36 -13.74 -6.88 0.74
C LYS A 36 -13.20 -5.89 -0.28
N LEU A 37 -14.14 -5.20 -0.96
CA LEU A 37 -13.87 -4.22 -2.00
C LEU A 37 -14.48 -2.87 -1.60
N PHE A 38 -13.63 -1.85 -1.49
CA PHE A 38 -14.03 -0.48 -1.17
C PHE A 38 -14.13 0.38 -2.45
N TYR A 39 -14.96 1.41 -2.40
CA TYR A 39 -15.21 2.30 -3.53
C TYR A 39 -14.91 3.74 -3.11
N LEU A 40 -14.04 4.42 -3.85
CA LEU A 40 -13.77 5.85 -3.68
C LEU A 40 -14.48 6.62 -4.79
N SER A 41 -15.40 7.50 -4.39
CA SER A 41 -16.32 8.17 -5.33
C SER A 41 -15.66 9.26 -6.17
N GLY A 42 -14.43 9.66 -5.85
CA GLY A 42 -13.68 10.69 -6.56
C GLY A 42 -12.85 11.55 -5.61
N LEU A 43 -12.11 12.51 -6.16
CA LEU A 43 -11.34 13.49 -5.39
C LEU A 43 -12.13 14.79 -5.25
N ILE A 44 -12.20 15.31 -4.03
CA ILE A 44 -12.78 16.61 -3.70
C ILE A 44 -11.63 17.48 -3.16
N HIS A 45 -11.27 18.54 -3.88
CA HIS A 45 -10.13 19.40 -3.55
C HIS A 45 -8.81 18.62 -3.36
N GLY A 46 -8.55 17.66 -4.25
CA GLY A 46 -7.34 16.81 -4.21
C GLY A 46 -7.31 15.77 -3.09
N LYS A 47 -8.41 15.60 -2.34
CA LYS A 47 -8.52 14.62 -1.24
C LYS A 47 -9.69 13.68 -1.46
N TYR A 48 -9.57 12.44 -0.99
CA TYR A 48 -10.69 11.52 -0.95
C TYR A 48 -11.70 11.89 0.14
N SER A 49 -12.93 11.41 0.01
CA SER A 49 -13.98 11.65 1.00
C SER A 49 -13.57 11.11 2.37
N LYS A 50 -13.63 11.96 3.40
CA LYS A 50 -13.27 11.59 4.78
C LYS A 50 -14.02 10.35 5.27
N ARG A 51 -15.29 10.18 4.86
CA ARG A 51 -16.11 9.02 5.24
C ARG A 51 -15.60 7.71 4.63
N GLU A 52 -15.21 7.75 3.35
CA GLU A 52 -14.71 6.57 2.64
C GLU A 52 -13.35 6.15 3.19
N VAL A 53 -12.45 7.12 3.40
CA VAL A 53 -11.14 6.90 4.03
C VAL A 53 -11.29 6.35 5.44
N HIS A 54 -12.20 6.91 6.23
CA HIS A 54 -12.46 6.43 7.59
C HIS A 54 -12.97 4.98 7.62
N ASN A 55 -13.80 4.58 6.66
CA ASN A 55 -14.27 3.20 6.56
C ASN A 55 -13.15 2.22 6.18
N ILE A 56 -12.25 2.63 5.28
CA ILE A 56 -11.06 1.85 4.93
C ILE A 56 -10.13 1.73 6.14
N ALA A 57 -9.85 2.84 6.83
CA ALA A 57 -9.01 2.86 8.01
C ALA A 57 -9.56 1.92 9.10
N ARG A 58 -10.86 1.99 9.39
CA ARG A 58 -11.52 1.07 10.33
C ARG A 58 -11.30 -0.40 9.95
N PHE A 59 -11.38 -0.71 8.66
CA PHE A 59 -11.19 -2.09 8.19
C PHE A 59 -9.75 -2.55 8.37
N ILE A 60 -8.76 -1.72 7.99
CA ILE A 60 -7.33 -2.03 8.15
C ILE A 60 -7.00 -2.23 9.63
N SER A 61 -7.52 -1.38 10.53
CA SER A 61 -7.26 -1.49 11.97
C SER A 61 -7.71 -2.79 12.61
N VAL A 62 -8.70 -3.49 12.04
CA VAL A 62 -9.21 -4.77 12.56
C VAL A 62 -8.70 -5.97 11.75
N MET A 63 -8.01 -5.69 10.63
CA MET A 63 -7.53 -6.73 9.73
C MET A 63 -6.46 -7.59 10.42
N LYS A 64 -6.65 -8.91 10.39
CA LYS A 64 -5.68 -9.89 10.88
C LYS A 64 -4.94 -10.51 9.70
N PHE A 65 -3.63 -10.59 9.80
CA PHE A 65 -2.79 -11.24 8.80
C PHE A 65 -2.49 -12.68 9.23
N ALA A 66 -2.63 -13.61 8.29
CA ALA A 66 -2.16 -14.97 8.53
C ALA A 66 -0.64 -14.99 8.37
N PRO A 67 0.10 -15.66 9.28
CA PRO A 67 1.54 -15.75 9.16
C PRO A 67 1.91 -16.54 7.90
N LEU A 68 2.73 -15.93 7.05
CA LEU A 68 3.24 -16.54 5.82
C LEU A 68 4.53 -17.30 6.13
N PHE A 69 4.67 -18.51 5.59
CA PHE A 69 5.83 -19.37 5.85
C PHE A 69 7.17 -18.67 5.58
N TRP A 70 7.28 -17.95 4.46
CA TRP A 70 8.52 -17.22 4.12
C TRP A 70 8.88 -16.16 5.16
N HIS A 71 7.89 -15.39 5.61
CA HIS A 71 8.08 -14.34 6.62
C HIS A 71 8.53 -14.91 7.97
N MET A 72 8.09 -16.12 8.32
CA MET A 72 8.51 -16.79 9.55
C MET A 72 9.88 -17.46 9.45
N SER A 73 10.27 -17.88 8.25
CA SER A 73 11.50 -18.67 8.03
C SER A 73 12.72 -17.81 7.68
N HIS A 74 12.52 -16.59 7.19
CA HIS A 74 13.60 -15.72 6.74
C HIS A 74 13.55 -14.37 7.46
N PRO A 75 14.64 -13.92 8.10
CA PRO A 75 14.69 -12.58 8.65
C PRO A 75 14.65 -11.55 7.52
N TYR A 76 13.80 -10.55 7.66
CA TYR A 76 13.70 -9.42 6.73
C TYR A 76 13.54 -8.12 7.51
N ILE A 77 13.98 -7.02 6.90
CA ILE A 77 13.82 -5.67 7.46
C ILE A 77 13.22 -4.75 6.41
N VAL A 78 12.37 -3.83 6.86
CA VAL A 78 11.92 -2.69 6.06
C VAL A 78 12.67 -1.47 6.56
N VAL A 79 13.44 -0.86 5.69
CA VAL A 79 14.22 0.34 5.99
C VAL A 79 13.34 1.55 5.76
N ASP A 80 13.10 2.33 6.81
CA ASP A 80 12.36 3.59 6.72
C ASP A 80 13.28 4.74 6.30
N ARG A 81 14.44 4.83 6.96
CA ARG A 81 15.47 5.83 6.65
C ARG A 81 16.84 5.17 6.57
N TYR A 82 17.72 5.70 5.71
CA TYR A 82 19.13 5.36 5.71
C TYR A 82 19.97 6.64 5.77
N GLU A 83 21.11 6.55 6.41
CA GLU A 83 22.09 7.62 6.59
C GLU A 83 23.46 7.14 6.16
N ASP A 84 24.18 7.98 5.43
CA ASP A 84 25.56 7.73 5.06
C ASP A 84 26.47 8.22 6.19
N LEU A 85 27.25 7.31 6.77
CA LEU A 85 28.21 7.58 7.83
C LEU A 85 29.63 7.80 7.29
N THR A 86 29.82 7.78 5.97
CA THR A 86 31.13 7.92 5.36
C THR A 86 31.69 9.32 5.57
N HIS A 87 32.95 9.42 6.01
CA HIS A 87 33.62 10.72 6.14
C HIS A 87 33.65 11.46 4.79
N PRO A 88 33.29 12.76 4.76
CA PRO A 88 33.17 13.52 3.52
C PRO A 88 34.50 13.65 2.77
N GLU A 89 35.63 13.62 3.49
CA GLU A 89 36.97 13.65 2.90
C GLU A 89 37.26 12.42 2.05
N ASN A 90 36.82 11.23 2.50
CA ASN A 90 37.01 9.98 1.75
C ASN A 90 36.23 9.99 0.44
N VAL A 91 35.00 10.53 0.47
CA VAL A 91 34.16 10.70 -0.72
C VAL A 91 34.75 11.74 -1.68
N CYS A 92 35.39 12.78 -1.14
CA CYS A 92 36.04 13.81 -1.94
C CYS A 92 37.31 13.31 -2.64
N MET A 93 38.07 12.42 -1.98
CA MET A 93 39.29 11.83 -2.54
C MET A 93 38.98 10.70 -3.53
N ASP A 94 37.99 9.86 -3.24
CA ASP A 94 37.52 8.81 -4.14
C ASP A 94 36.00 8.67 -4.09
N ASN A 95 35.35 9.04 -5.19
CA ASN A 95 33.89 8.98 -5.29
C ASN A 95 33.35 7.53 -5.30
N LYS A 96 34.19 6.52 -5.57
CA LYS A 96 33.84 5.09 -5.60
C LYS A 96 34.25 4.32 -4.34
N CYS A 97 34.66 5.02 -3.27
CA CYS A 97 35.03 4.36 -2.02
C CYS A 97 33.88 3.54 -1.42
N ASP A 98 34.20 2.49 -0.65
CA ASP A 98 33.21 1.74 0.12
C ASP A 98 32.56 2.65 1.16
N ARG A 99 31.23 2.77 1.09
CA ARG A 99 30.44 3.66 1.96
C ARG A 99 29.77 2.87 3.06
N SER A 100 29.86 3.40 4.27
CA SER A 100 29.21 2.82 5.45
C SER A 100 27.86 3.48 5.65
N PHE A 101 26.79 2.69 5.63
CA PHE A 101 25.43 3.19 5.84
C PHE A 101 24.85 2.68 7.15
N CYS A 102 24.12 3.54 7.84
CA CYS A 102 23.25 3.18 8.94
C CYS A 102 21.80 3.21 8.47
N THR A 103 21.01 2.21 8.84
CA THR A 103 19.58 2.18 8.53
C THR A 103 18.75 2.30 9.79
N VAL A 104 17.78 3.21 9.78
CA VAL A 104 16.71 3.26 10.77
C VAL A 104 15.64 2.29 10.32
N ILE A 105 15.46 1.25 11.12
CA ILE A 105 14.52 0.16 10.88
C ILE A 105 13.21 0.41 11.62
N PHE A 106 12.10 0.06 10.98
CA PHE A 106 10.82 -0.06 11.66
C PHE A 106 10.64 -1.54 12.06
N VAL A 107 10.85 -1.85 13.34
CA VAL A 107 10.71 -3.22 13.87
C VAL A 107 9.25 -3.44 14.27
N ASP A 108 8.32 -3.28 13.33
CA ASP A 108 6.93 -3.68 13.49
C ASP A 108 6.23 -3.57 12.13
N VAL A 109 6.33 -4.64 11.33
CA VAL A 109 5.39 -4.88 10.23
C VAL A 109 5.03 -6.36 10.22
N ILE A 110 4.24 -6.77 11.23
CA ILE A 110 2.93 -7.47 11.19
C ILE A 110 2.59 -7.94 12.62
#